data_AF-A0A5K7YTN5-F1
#
_entry.id   AF-A0A5K7YTN5-F1
#
_cell.length_a   1.000
_cell.length_b   1.000
_cell.length_c   1.000
_cell.angle_alpha   90.00
_cell.angle_beta   90.00
_cell.angle_gamma   90.00
#
_symmetry.space_group_name_H-M   'P 1'
#
loop_
_entity.id
_entity.type
_entity.pdbx_description
1 polymer ?
#
loop_
_entity_poly.entity_id
_entity_poly.type
_entity_poly.pdbx_seq_one_letter_code
_entity_poly.pdbx_strand_id
1 'polypeptide(L)'
;MTNGASILLGTGILLAVALAWFAAYYWLNPHVSSPDGKARVVGSCGDTMEVRLRFQQDRMIEGSPWTNGCAHSFNCICAAVDLAKGKTPEQILDIDSAMIRHAVGGLPRDHWHCSTLAVDTLHAAIDNYMQAGLKKSTAP
;
A
#
# COMPACT_ATOMS: atom_id res chain seq x y z
N MET A 1 7.39 -31.84 -36.79
CA MET A 1 8.70 -31.57 -36.16
C MET A 1 8.78 -30.06 -35.96
N THR A 2 8.57 -29.57 -34.74
CA THR A 2 8.72 -28.14 -34.45
C THR A 2 10.19 -27.75 -34.66
N ASN A 3 10.42 -26.75 -35.50
CA ASN A 3 11.76 -26.20 -35.76
C ASN A 3 12.35 -25.67 -34.44
N GLY A 4 13.54 -26.13 -34.05
CA GLY A 4 14.23 -25.67 -32.84
C GLY A 4 14.39 -24.14 -32.79
N ALA A 5 14.49 -23.47 -33.94
CA ALA A 5 14.52 -22.01 -34.03
C ALA A 5 13.20 -21.34 -33.57
N SER A 6 12.05 -21.98 -33.81
CA SER A 6 10.74 -21.45 -33.36
C SER A 6 10.59 -21.55 -31.84
N ILE A 7 11.15 -22.60 -31.22
CA ILE A 7 11.16 -22.76 -29.76
C ILE A 7 12.08 -21.71 -29.11
N LEU A 8 13.27 -21.48 -29.68
CA LEU A 8 14.20 -20.47 -29.18
C LEU A 8 13.64 -19.05 -29.32
N LEU A 9 13.01 -18.73 -30.45
CA LEU A 9 12.33 -17.43 -30.64
C LEU A 9 11.18 -17.24 -29.65
N GLY A 10 10.32 -18.25 -29.47
CA GLY A 10 9.22 -18.18 -28.52
C GLY A 10 9.69 -18.01 -27.08
N THR A 11 10.72 -18.76 -26.68
CA THR A 11 11.32 -18.65 -25.33
C THR A 11 11.96 -17.28 -25.12
N GLY A 12 12.68 -16.76 -26.13
CA GLY A 12 13.29 -15.43 -26.07
C GLY A 12 12.26 -14.31 -25.91
N ILE A 13 11.15 -14.38 -26.64
CA ILE A 13 10.04 -13.42 -26.52
C ILE A 13 9.42 -13.48 -25.12
N LEU A 14 9.13 -14.69 -24.61
CA LEU A 14 8.55 -14.86 -23.29
C LEU A 14 9.46 -14.30 -22.19
N LEU A 15 10.76 -14.56 -22.26
CA LEU A 15 11.73 -14.01 -21.31
C LEU A 15 11.81 -12.49 -21.40
N ALA A 16 11.84 -11.91 -22.60
CA ALA A 16 11.87 -10.46 -22.77
C ALA A 16 10.62 -9.80 -22.19
N VAL A 17 9.43 -10.37 -22.41
CA VAL A 17 8.17 -9.88 -21.84
C VAL A 17 8.18 -9.99 -20.32
N ALA A 18 8.63 -11.12 -19.77
CA ALA A 18 8.71 -11.32 -18.32
C ALA A 18 9.68 -10.35 -17.65
N LEU A 19 10.87 -10.13 -18.26
CA LEU A 19 11.86 -9.18 -17.76
C LEU A 19 11.36 -7.74 -17.84
N ALA A 20 10.70 -7.36 -18.94
CA ALA A 20 10.11 -6.03 -19.09
C ALA A 20 9.02 -5.79 -18.04
N TRP A 21 8.15 -6.78 -17.80
CA TRP A 21 7.13 -6.71 -16.74
C TRP A 21 7.76 -6.55 -15.35
N PHE A 22 8.77 -7.35 -15.03
CA PHE A 22 9.44 -7.29 -13.72
C PHE A 22 10.14 -5.94 -13.50
N ALA A 23 10.84 -5.43 -14.52
CA ALA A 23 11.47 -4.12 -14.46
C ALA A 23 10.44 -3.00 -14.28
N ALA A 24 9.33 -3.03 -15.03
CA ALA A 24 8.25 -2.07 -14.88
C ALA A 24 7.63 -2.14 -13.49
N TYR A 25 7.34 -3.34 -12.98
CA TYR A 25 6.79 -3.54 -11.64
C TYR A 25 7.72 -2.98 -10.55
N TYR A 26 9.02 -3.27 -10.61
CA TYR A 26 9.98 -2.78 -9.62
C TYR A 26 10.10 -1.25 -9.65
N TRP A 27 10.08 -0.65 -10.83
CA TRP A 27 10.20 0.79 -10.99
C TRP A 27 8.92 1.55 -10.60
N LEU A 28 7.75 0.96 -10.86
CA LEU A 28 6.45 1.60 -10.60
C LEU A 28 5.96 1.41 -9.15
N ASN A 29 6.53 0.47 -8.40
CA ASN A 29 6.12 0.29 -7.01
C ASN A 29 6.64 1.43 -6.13
N PRO A 30 5.75 2.18 -5.47
CA PRO A 30 6.17 3.29 -4.63
C PRO A 30 6.94 2.77 -3.42
N HIS A 31 8.18 3.25 -3.28
CA HIS A 31 9.05 2.91 -2.16
C HIS A 31 9.40 4.16 -1.36
N VAL A 32 8.94 4.23 -0.12
CA VAL A 32 9.22 5.37 0.78
C VAL A 32 10.37 4.99 1.71
N SER A 33 11.58 5.42 1.37
CA SER A 33 12.82 5.13 2.11
C SER A 33 12.91 5.79 3.49
N SER A 34 12.45 7.05 3.59
CA SER A 34 12.46 7.85 4.81
C SER A 34 11.04 8.32 5.14
N PRO A 35 10.17 7.44 5.69
CA PRO A 35 8.81 7.80 6.03
C PRO A 35 8.75 8.68 7.28
N ASP A 36 7.84 9.64 7.28
CA ASP A 36 7.50 10.44 8.45
C ASP A 36 6.52 9.71 9.38
N GLY A 37 5.64 8.87 8.80
CA GLY A 37 4.73 7.98 9.52
C GLY A 37 4.80 6.56 9.01
N LYS A 38 4.81 5.57 9.91
CA LYS A 38 4.77 4.16 9.52
C LYS A 38 4.07 3.30 10.55
N ALA A 39 3.41 2.25 10.09
CA ALA A 39 2.84 1.22 10.96
C ALA A 39 2.80 -0.13 10.26
N ARG A 40 2.84 -1.18 11.08
CA ARG A 40 2.67 -2.57 10.66
C ARG A 40 1.72 -3.25 11.64
N VAL A 41 0.58 -3.73 11.13
CA VAL A 41 -0.53 -4.26 11.95
C VAL A 41 -0.88 -5.67 11.48
N VAL A 42 -1.11 -6.57 12.42
CA VAL A 42 -1.61 -7.93 12.17
C VAL A 42 -3.11 -7.96 12.45
N GLY A 43 -3.90 -8.33 11.45
CA GLY A 43 -5.35 -8.43 11.57
C GLY A 43 -5.81 -9.73 12.22
N SER A 44 -7.09 -9.77 12.60
CA SER A 44 -7.71 -10.98 13.17
C SER A 44 -7.77 -12.15 12.19
N CYS A 45 -7.68 -11.89 10.88
CA CYS A 45 -7.57 -12.90 9.84
C CYS A 45 -6.17 -13.52 9.70
N GLY A 46 -5.17 -12.99 10.41
CA GLY A 46 -3.76 -13.42 10.30
C GLY A 46 -2.96 -12.65 9.24
N ASP A 47 -3.62 -11.90 8.36
CA ASP A 47 -2.94 -11.02 7.40
C ASP A 47 -2.19 -9.90 8.15
N THR A 48 -1.08 -9.47 7.58
CA THR A 48 -0.31 -8.32 8.04
C THR A 48 -0.32 -7.24 6.96
N MET A 49 -0.56 -6.00 7.35
CA MET A 49 -0.43 -4.83 6.50
C MET A 49 0.63 -3.90 7.05
N GLU A 50 1.30 -3.20 6.14
CA GLU A 50 2.27 -2.17 6.47
C GLU A 50 2.07 -0.96 5.56
N VAL A 51 2.12 0.23 6.16
CA VAL A 51 2.04 1.50 5.45
C VAL A 51 3.21 2.37 5.89
N ARG A 52 3.82 3.03 4.91
CA ARG A 52 4.81 4.09 5.09
C ARG A 52 4.30 5.34 4.39
N LEU A 53 4.30 6.48 5.07
CA LEU A 53 3.79 7.76 4.57
C LEU A 53 4.88 8.83 4.66
N ARG A 54 4.91 9.72 3.67
CA ARG A 54 5.73 10.93 3.66
C ARG A 54 4.83 12.16 3.56
N PHE A 55 5.11 13.16 4.36
CA PHE A 55 4.36 14.41 4.43
C PHE A 55 5.23 15.59 3.99
N GLN A 56 4.63 16.51 3.26
CA GLN A 56 5.22 17.80 2.91
C GLN A 56 4.17 18.88 3.07
N GLN A 57 4.51 19.97 3.77
CA GLN A 57 3.58 21.07 4.04
C GLN A 57 2.23 20.57 4.60
N ASP A 58 2.30 19.65 5.57
CA ASP A 58 1.15 19.05 6.25
C ASP A 58 0.21 18.24 5.33
N ARG A 59 0.70 17.78 4.18
CA ARG A 59 -0.05 16.91 3.26
C ARG A 59 0.73 15.67 2.91
N MET A 60 0.04 14.54 2.84
CA MET A 60 0.62 13.28 2.38
C MET A 60 0.97 13.40 0.90
N ILE A 61 2.25 13.23 0.55
CA ILE A 61 2.75 13.32 -0.83
C ILE A 61 3.07 11.95 -1.43
N GLU A 62 3.49 11.00 -0.60
CA GLU A 62 3.90 9.67 -1.04
C GLU A 62 3.54 8.63 0.02
N GLY A 63 3.17 7.44 -0.42
CA GLY A 63 2.90 6.32 0.45
C GLY A 63 3.25 4.99 -0.20
N SER A 64 3.75 4.07 0.63
CA SER A 64 4.09 2.71 0.21
C SER A 64 3.20 1.72 0.98
N PRO A 65 2.23 1.08 0.30
CA PRO A 65 1.44 0.00 0.88
C PRO A 65 2.17 -1.34 0.75
N TRP A 66 2.03 -2.21 1.74
CA TRP A 66 2.50 -3.59 1.68
C TRP A 66 1.58 -4.51 2.48
N THR A 67 1.43 -5.75 2.02
CA THR A 67 0.73 -6.80 2.78
C THR A 67 1.21 -8.19 2.36
N ASN A 68 1.11 -9.16 3.27
CA ASN A 68 1.24 -10.59 2.96
C ASN A 68 -0.12 -11.30 2.81
N GLY A 69 -1.21 -10.54 2.81
CA GLY A 69 -2.58 -11.05 2.75
C GLY A 69 -3.05 -11.42 1.35
N CYS A 70 -4.35 -11.69 1.24
CA CYS A 70 -4.97 -12.01 -0.04
C CYS A 70 -5.08 -10.81 -0.99
N ALA A 71 -5.56 -11.04 -2.21
CA ALA A 71 -5.76 -9.97 -3.21
C ALA A 71 -6.68 -8.84 -2.71
N HIS A 72 -7.70 -9.16 -1.90
CA HIS A 72 -8.56 -8.14 -1.28
C HIS A 72 -7.80 -7.27 -0.28
N SER A 73 -6.93 -7.88 0.52
CA SER A 73 -6.04 -7.17 1.45
C SER A 73 -5.13 -6.21 0.69
N PHE A 74 -4.50 -6.67 -0.40
CA PHE A 74 -3.66 -5.82 -1.25
C PHE A 74 -4.42 -4.63 -1.83
N ASN A 75 -5.61 -4.86 -2.41
CA ASN A 75 -6.42 -3.79 -2.97
C ASN A 75 -6.90 -2.79 -1.90
N CYS A 76 -7.27 -3.26 -0.71
CA CYS A 76 -7.71 -2.38 0.38
C CYS A 76 -6.58 -1.47 0.88
N ILE A 77 -5.37 -2.00 1.07
CA ILE A 77 -4.26 -1.18 1.57
C ILE A 77 -3.75 -0.18 0.52
N CYS A 78 -3.76 -0.56 -0.76
CA CYS A 78 -3.49 0.36 -1.86
C CYS A 78 -4.54 1.49 -1.92
N ALA A 79 -5.83 1.14 -1.84
CA ALA A 79 -6.91 2.13 -1.81
C ALA A 79 -6.82 3.06 -0.59
N ALA A 80 -6.44 2.55 0.58
CA ALA A 80 -6.21 3.35 1.78
C ALA A 80 -5.14 4.43 1.55
N VAL A 81 -3.98 4.03 0.98
CA VAL A 81 -2.89 4.95 0.64
C VAL A 81 -3.30 5.93 -0.45
N ASP A 82 -4.04 5.50 -1.47
CA ASP A 82 -4.51 6.35 -2.55
C ASP A 82 -5.52 7.40 -2.06
N LEU A 83 -6.46 7.02 -1.20
CA LEU A 83 -7.41 7.94 -0.57
C LEU A 83 -6.70 8.96 0.32
N ALA A 84 -5.57 8.61 0.93
CA ALA A 84 -4.79 9.49 1.78
C ALA A 84 -3.99 10.56 1.01
N LYS A 85 -3.73 10.36 -0.30
CA LYS A 85 -2.91 11.28 -1.10
C LYS A 85 -3.46 12.70 -1.09
N GLY A 86 -2.59 13.68 -0.79
CA GLY A 86 -2.90 15.11 -0.74
C GLY A 86 -3.69 15.57 0.49
N LYS A 87 -4.09 14.66 1.39
CA LYS A 87 -4.83 14.98 2.61
C LYS A 87 -3.90 15.35 3.78
N THR A 88 -4.42 16.13 4.72
CA THR A 88 -3.76 16.37 6.02
C THR A 88 -3.92 15.15 6.93
N PRO A 89 -3.10 15.00 7.98
CA PRO A 89 -3.24 13.91 8.94
C PRO A 89 -4.66 13.75 9.51
N GLU A 90 -5.33 14.86 9.84
CA GLU A 90 -6.69 14.88 10.38
C GLU A 90 -7.69 14.38 9.35
N GLN A 91 -7.56 14.82 8.10
CA GLN A 91 -8.40 14.35 6.99
C GLN A 91 -8.18 12.88 6.65
N ILE A 92 -7.01 12.32 6.97
CA ILE A 92 -6.71 10.90 6.80
C ILE A 92 -7.41 10.06 7.88
N LEU A 93 -7.53 10.58 9.10
CA LEU A 93 -8.24 9.90 10.20
C LEU A 93 -9.75 9.78 9.96
N ASP A 94 -10.30 10.60 9.06
CA ASP A 94 -11.69 10.47 8.62
C ASP A 94 -11.89 9.28 7.65
N ILE A 95 -10.81 8.63 7.17
CA ILE A 95 -10.90 7.51 6.23
C ILE A 95 -11.41 6.24 6.92
N ASP A 96 -12.66 5.88 6.65
CA ASP A 96 -13.27 4.68 7.18
C ASP A 96 -13.23 3.46 6.22
N SER A 97 -13.64 2.31 6.77
CA SER A 97 -13.61 1.05 6.02
C SER A 97 -14.63 1.04 4.88
N ALA A 98 -15.72 1.82 4.98
CA ALA A 98 -16.75 1.89 3.95
C ALA A 98 -16.24 2.63 2.71
N MET A 99 -15.49 3.72 2.91
CA MET A 99 -14.83 4.44 1.82
C MET A 99 -13.80 3.56 1.10
N ILE A 100 -12.99 2.80 1.83
CA ILE A 100 -12.05 1.84 1.22
C ILE A 100 -12.81 0.76 0.43
N ARG A 101 -13.87 0.18 1.00
CA ARG A 101 -14.72 -0.81 0.29
C ARG A 101 -15.30 -0.22 -0.99
N HIS A 102 -15.76 1.02 -0.95
CA HIS A 102 -16.31 1.70 -2.12
C HIS A 102 -15.22 1.94 -3.18
N ALA A 103 -14.04 2.39 -2.76
CA ALA A 103 -12.90 2.65 -3.64
C ALA A 103 -12.42 1.40 -4.39
N VAL A 104 -12.49 0.22 -3.77
CA VAL A 104 -12.13 -1.05 -4.43
C VAL A 104 -13.27 -1.65 -5.26
N GLY A 105 -14.40 -0.96 -5.42
CA GLY A 105 -15.56 -1.44 -6.20
C GLY A 105 -16.49 -2.40 -5.44
N GLY A 106 -16.34 -2.49 -4.12
CA GLY A 106 -17.07 -3.41 -3.24
C GLY A 106 -16.26 -4.62 -2.81
N LEU A 107 -16.71 -5.27 -1.73
CA LEU A 107 -16.13 -6.52 -1.21
C LEU A 107 -17.24 -7.49 -0.81
N PRO A 108 -17.06 -8.80 -1.05
CA PRO A 108 -17.87 -9.84 -0.41
C PRO A 108 -17.83 -9.67 1.12
N ARG A 109 -18.93 -9.98 1.80
CA ARG A 109 -19.05 -9.80 3.26
C ARG A 109 -17.91 -10.47 4.04
N ASP A 110 -17.50 -11.66 3.63
CA ASP A 110 -16.43 -12.41 4.29
C ASP A 110 -15.05 -11.74 4.20
N HIS A 111 -14.87 -10.78 3.27
CA HIS A 111 -13.65 -10.01 3.08
C HIS A 111 -13.72 -8.57 3.60
N TRP A 112 -14.77 -8.19 4.32
CA TRP A 112 -14.85 -6.84 4.91
C TRP A 112 -13.72 -6.56 5.90
N HIS A 113 -13.19 -7.59 6.55
CA HIS A 113 -12.04 -7.49 7.44
C HIS A 113 -10.79 -6.92 6.74
N CYS A 114 -10.62 -7.13 5.42
CA CYS A 114 -9.50 -6.56 4.65
C CYS A 114 -9.55 -5.02 4.66
N SER A 115 -10.75 -4.44 4.52
CA SER A 115 -10.94 -2.99 4.55
C SER A 115 -10.74 -2.42 5.95
N THR A 116 -11.20 -3.12 6.99
CA THR A 116 -10.98 -2.72 8.38
C THR A 116 -9.49 -2.72 8.73
N LEU A 117 -8.77 -3.79 8.40
CA LEU A 117 -7.32 -3.88 8.63
C LEU A 117 -6.56 -2.76 7.91
N ALA A 118 -7.01 -2.38 6.72
CA ALA A 118 -6.39 -1.27 5.98
C ALA A 118 -6.58 0.08 6.68
N VAL A 119 -7.78 0.36 7.22
CA VAL A 119 -8.02 1.55 8.06
C VAL A 119 -7.14 1.53 9.30
N ASP A 120 -7.15 0.43 10.04
CA ASP A 120 -6.40 0.30 11.29
C ASP A 120 -4.90 0.55 11.06
N THR A 121 -4.37 0.00 9.97
CA THR A 121 -2.96 0.20 9.59
C THR A 121 -2.67 1.63 9.17
N LEU A 122 -3.58 2.26 8.41
CA LEU A 122 -3.44 3.65 7.98
C LEU A 122 -3.47 4.61 9.18
N HIS A 123 -4.44 4.44 10.08
CA HIS A 123 -4.58 5.26 11.29
C HIS A 123 -3.38 5.08 12.22
N ALA A 124 -2.90 3.85 12.42
CA ALA A 124 -1.69 3.60 13.20
C ALA A 124 -0.45 4.30 12.61
N ALA A 125 -0.36 4.43 11.27
CA ALA A 125 0.73 5.16 10.63
C ALA A 125 0.64 6.68 10.86
N ILE A 126 -0.58 7.23 10.93
CA ILE A 126 -0.84 8.63 11.30
C ILE A 126 -0.54 8.88 12.77
N ASP A 127 -0.96 8.00 13.66
CA ASP A 127 -0.63 8.08 15.09
C ASP A 127 0.88 8.08 15.30
N ASN A 128 1.61 7.23 14.56
CA ASN A 128 3.06 7.21 14.59
C ASN A 128 3.68 8.55 14.14
N TYR A 129 3.16 9.14 13.07
CA TYR A 129 3.58 10.45 12.57
C TYR A 129 3.35 11.56 13.61
N MET A 130 2.15 11.64 14.19
CA MET A 130 1.79 12.65 15.18
C MET A 130 2.65 12.54 16.45
N GLN A 131 2.89 11.32 16.93
CA GLN A 131 3.77 11.09 18.08
C GLN A 131 5.22 11.49 17.82
N ALA A 132 5.73 11.29 16.60
CA ALA A 132 7.07 11.72 16.21
C ALA A 132 7.19 13.25 16.16
N GLY A 133 6.14 13.95 15.72
CA GLY A 133 6.04 15.41 15.75
C GLY A 133 6.10 15.97 17.17
N LEU A 134 5.36 15.35 18.10
CA LEU A 134 5.37 15.74 19.52
C LEU A 134 6.79 15.64 20.12
N LYS A 135 7.51 14.54 19.87
CA LYS A 135 8.87 14.33 20.40
C LYS A 135 9.87 15.40 19.93
N LYS A 136 9.72 15.94 18.71
CA LYS A 136 10.59 17.01 18.19
C LYS A 136 10.35 18.36 18.88
N SER A 137 9.11 18.63 19.30
CA SER A 137 8.75 19.90 19.98
C SER A 137 9.18 19.96 21.45
N THR A 138 9.40 18.80 22.08
CA THR A 138 9.78 18.67 23.49
C THR A 138 11.27 18.37 23.72
N ALA A 139 12.08 18.32 22.65
CA ALA A 139 13.54 18.22 22.78
C ALA A 139 14.10 19.61 23.16
N PRO A 140 14.92 19.72 24.22
CA PRO A 140 15.46 21.00 24.72
C PRO A 140 16.43 21.67 23.74
#